data_AF-A0A1F8NJK3-F1
#
_entry.id   AF-A0A1F8NJK3-F1
#
_cell.length_a   1.000
_cell.length_b   1.000
_cell.length_c   1.000
_cell.angle_alpha   90.00
_cell.angle_beta   90.00
_cell.angle_gamma   90.00
#
_symmetry.space_group_name_H-M   'P 1'
#
loop_
_entity.id
_entity.type
_entity.pdbx_description
1 polymer ?
#
loop_
_entity_poly.entity_id
_entity_poly.type
_entity_poly.pdbx_seq_one_letter_code
_entity_poly.pdbx_strand_id
1 'polypeptide(L)'
;MSLHLMIGLIGLVYIVVFGGMALLRREGLSIRFAVESVCITAIAVILVVLSPIQIHPVLFLLLLYVITLRVRLLVDFANFFARRGNYAQAEKIYDLASHSWPDQTSRLILMVNQAILWLQENKLDEAISLFKDVLNHANQGALGVKYEAAAHFNLGVAYLRKNNNSMATVEFNSVIDTWPASLYTQRAQQALERLRHKDNAPAQEKPAE
;
A
#
# COMPACT_ATOMS: atom_id res chain seq x y z
N MET A 1 -37.05 -4.04 -11.37
CA MET A 1 -36.36 -2.79 -10.97
C MET A 1 -35.92 -2.08 -12.24
N SER A 2 -36.15 -0.77 -12.39
CA SER A 2 -35.71 -0.05 -13.60
C SER A 2 -34.18 0.03 -13.67
N LEU A 3 -33.63 0.02 -14.90
CA LEU A 3 -32.18 -0.03 -15.13
C LEU A 3 -31.43 1.12 -14.45
N HIS A 4 -31.97 2.34 -14.50
CA HIS A 4 -31.38 3.52 -13.85
C HIS A 4 -31.35 3.40 -12.32
N LEU A 5 -32.41 2.84 -11.69
CA LEU A 5 -32.42 2.58 -10.25
C LEU A 5 -31.38 1.52 -9.87
N MET A 6 -31.17 0.53 -10.73
CA MET A 6 -30.13 -0.49 -10.54
C MET A 6 -28.72 0.07 -10.59
N ILE A 7 -28.42 0.91 -11.58
CA ILE A 7 -27.11 1.58 -11.68
C ILE A 7 -26.87 2.49 -10.46
N GLY A 8 -27.88 3.28 -10.08
CA GLY A 8 -27.80 4.15 -8.90
C GLY A 8 -27.58 3.35 -7.60
N LEU A 9 -28.30 2.25 -7.41
CA LEU A 9 -28.15 1.37 -6.25
C LEU A 9 -26.75 0.74 -6.20
N ILE A 10 -26.24 0.25 -7.35
CA ILE A 10 -24.89 -0.32 -7.44
C ILE A 10 -23.84 0.70 -7.05
N GLY A 11 -23.93 1.93 -7.56
CA GLY A 11 -22.99 3.00 -7.20
C GLY A 11 -23.03 3.35 -5.71
N LEU A 12 -24.23 3.38 -5.10
CA LEU A 12 -24.38 3.62 -3.67
C LEU A 12 -23.77 2.49 -2.84
N VAL A 13 -24.11 1.23 -3.15
CA VAL A 13 -23.55 0.06 -2.47
C VAL A 13 -22.04 0.01 -2.63
N TYR A 14 -21.52 0.35 -3.81
CA TYR A 14 -20.08 0.46 -4.08
C TYR A 14 -19.40 1.44 -3.12
N ILE A 15 -19.92 2.67 -3.00
CA ILE A 15 -19.36 3.69 -2.12
C ILE A 15 -19.37 3.22 -0.66
N VAL A 16 -20.49 2.65 -0.19
CA VAL A 16 -20.63 2.18 1.19
C VAL A 16 -19.67 1.03 1.49
N VAL A 17 -19.59 0.04 0.61
CA VAL A 17 -18.74 -1.15 0.81
C VAL A 17 -17.26 -0.75 0.79
N PHE A 18 -16.81 -0.03 -0.24
CA PHE A 18 -15.39 0.32 -0.38
C PHE A 18 -14.95 1.43 0.59
N GLY A 19 -15.82 2.39 0.88
CA GLY A 19 -15.59 3.40 1.92
C GLY A 19 -15.55 2.77 3.31
N GLY A 20 -16.46 1.85 3.61
CA GLY A 20 -16.46 1.09 4.86
C GLY A 20 -15.22 0.22 5.03
N MET A 21 -14.76 -0.46 3.96
CA MET A 21 -13.51 -1.22 3.98
C MET A 21 -12.28 -0.36 4.26
N ALA A 22 -12.25 0.90 3.78
CA ALA A 22 -11.16 1.82 4.10
C ALA A 22 -11.07 2.07 5.62
N LEU A 23 -12.22 2.31 6.27
CA LEU A 23 -12.29 2.48 7.73
C LEU A 23 -11.84 1.24 8.49
N LEU A 24 -12.27 0.05 8.06
CA LEU A 24 -11.84 -1.22 8.67
C LEU A 24 -10.33 -1.45 8.58
N ARG A 25 -9.69 -0.95 7.52
CA ARG A 25 -8.22 -1.01 7.34
C ARG A 25 -7.47 0.11 8.03
N ARG A 26 -8.17 1.00 8.76
CA ARG A 26 -7.65 2.25 9.30
C ARG A 26 -6.98 3.14 8.23
N GLU A 27 -7.52 3.09 7.02
CA GLU A 27 -7.16 4.01 5.95
C GLU A 27 -7.98 5.29 6.09
N GLY A 28 -7.39 6.43 5.74
CA GLY A 28 -8.13 7.68 5.61
C GLY A 28 -9.24 7.59 4.56
N LEU A 29 -10.36 8.29 4.80
CA LEU A 29 -11.44 8.40 3.82
C LEU A 29 -10.98 9.26 2.64
N SER A 30 -10.96 8.67 1.45
CA SER A 30 -10.60 9.38 0.23
C SER A 30 -11.77 10.20 -0.30
N ILE A 31 -11.67 11.52 -0.19
CA ILE A 31 -12.63 12.46 -0.79
C ILE A 31 -12.68 12.28 -2.31
N ARG A 32 -11.51 12.09 -2.95
CA ARG A 32 -11.46 11.85 -4.40
C ARG A 32 -12.25 10.61 -4.79
N PHE A 33 -12.04 9.49 -4.07
CA PHE A 33 -12.78 8.25 -4.32
C PHE A 33 -14.29 8.47 -4.24
N ALA A 34 -14.77 9.15 -3.19
CA ALA A 34 -16.19 9.42 -3.00
C ALA A 34 -16.74 10.29 -4.14
N VAL A 35 -16.06 11.40 -4.46
CA VAL A 35 -16.48 12.32 -5.53
C VAL A 35 -16.49 11.64 -6.89
N GLU A 36 -15.42 10.94 -7.27
CA GLU A 36 -15.35 10.20 -8.54
C GLU A 36 -16.47 9.16 -8.63
N SER A 37 -16.71 8.42 -7.55
CA SER A 37 -17.76 7.39 -7.52
C SER A 37 -19.15 7.99 -7.71
N VAL A 38 -19.45 9.09 -7.02
CA VAL A 38 -20.73 9.81 -7.15
C VAL A 38 -20.89 10.40 -8.55
N CYS A 39 -19.88 11.09 -9.07
CA CYS A 39 -19.93 11.71 -10.39
C CYS A 39 -20.12 10.67 -11.50
N ILE A 40 -19.34 9.58 -11.50
CA ILE A 40 -19.45 8.51 -12.50
C ILE A 40 -20.82 7.85 -12.42
N THR A 41 -21.32 7.59 -11.22
CA THR A 41 -22.66 7.01 -11.03
C THR A 41 -23.75 7.94 -11.53
N ALA A 42 -23.69 9.24 -11.19
CA ALA A 42 -24.65 10.23 -11.65
C ALA A 42 -24.67 10.36 -13.17
N ILE A 43 -23.49 10.41 -13.81
CA ILE A 43 -23.37 10.45 -15.28
C ILE A 43 -23.99 9.20 -15.90
N ALA A 44 -23.69 8.01 -15.38
CA ALA A 44 -24.25 6.75 -15.90
C ALA A 44 -25.78 6.70 -15.76
N VAL A 45 -26.33 7.15 -14.63
CA VAL A 45 -27.78 7.25 -14.42
C VAL A 45 -28.40 8.23 -15.42
N ILE A 46 -27.83 9.42 -15.57
CA ILE A 46 -28.31 10.44 -16.51
C ILE A 46 -28.29 9.91 -17.95
N LEU A 47 -27.22 9.23 -18.36
CA LEU A 47 -27.10 8.63 -19.70
C LEU A 47 -28.20 7.59 -19.97
N VAL A 48 -28.51 6.73 -18.99
CA VAL A 48 -29.56 5.72 -19.12
C VAL A 48 -30.97 6.30 -19.09
N VAL A 49 -31.16 7.44 -18.41
CA VAL A 49 -32.46 8.13 -18.37
C VAL A 49 -32.71 8.94 -19.65
N LEU A 50 -31.69 9.64 -20.16
CA LEU A 50 -31.83 10.55 -21.30
C LEU A 50 -31.61 9.87 -22.65
N SER A 51 -30.95 8.71 -22.69
CA SER A 51 -30.63 7.98 -23.94
C SER A 51 -31.20 6.55 -23.89
N PRO A 52 -31.46 5.92 -25.04
CA PRO A 52 -31.85 4.50 -25.11
C PRO A 52 -30.69 3.52 -24.82
N ILE A 53 -29.55 4.01 -24.32
CA ILE A 53 -28.35 3.21 -24.08
C ILE A 53 -28.58 2.29 -22.88
N GLN A 54 -28.39 0.99 -23.09
CA GLN A 54 -28.46 -0.02 -22.04
C GLN A 54 -27.06 -0.32 -21.50
N ILE A 55 -26.70 0.29 -20.37
CA ILE A 55 -25.44 -0.01 -19.69
C ILE A 55 -25.62 -1.29 -18.88
N HIS A 56 -24.84 -2.33 -19.19
CA HIS A 56 -24.88 -3.57 -18.42
C HIS A 56 -24.37 -3.32 -16.98
N PRO A 57 -25.09 -3.75 -15.92
CA PRO A 57 -24.75 -3.43 -14.53
C PRO A 57 -23.34 -3.87 -14.11
N VAL A 58 -22.91 -5.05 -14.57
CA VAL A 58 -21.57 -5.57 -14.29
C VAL A 58 -20.48 -4.75 -14.98
N LEU A 59 -20.73 -4.26 -16.21
CA LEU A 59 -19.77 -3.42 -16.91
C LEU A 59 -19.66 -2.05 -16.27
N PHE A 60 -20.78 -1.49 -15.81
CA PHE A 60 -20.79 -0.27 -15.01
C PHE A 60 -19.95 -0.43 -13.74
N LEU A 61 -20.17 -1.50 -12.97
CA LEU A 61 -19.40 -1.77 -11.75
C LEU A 61 -17.91 -1.95 -12.06
N LEU A 62 -17.56 -2.68 -13.11
CA LEU A 62 -16.17 -2.88 -13.53
C LEU A 62 -15.50 -1.55 -13.91
N LEU A 63 -16.18 -0.71 -14.69
CA LEU A 63 -15.68 0.61 -15.09
C LEU A 63 -15.51 1.51 -13.87
N LEU A 64 -16.49 1.54 -12.98
CA LEU A 64 -16.44 2.29 -11.72
C LEU A 64 -15.24 1.84 -10.87
N TYR A 65 -15.05 0.54 -10.73
CA TYR A 65 -13.94 -0.06 -9.99
C TYR A 65 -12.58 0.30 -10.60
N VAL A 66 -12.40 0.10 -11.91
CA VAL A 66 -11.14 0.38 -12.59
C VAL A 66 -10.76 1.85 -12.51
N ILE A 67 -11.72 2.76 -12.70
CA ILE A 67 -11.43 4.20 -12.68
C ILE A 67 -11.07 4.66 -11.27
N THR A 68 -11.88 4.31 -10.27
CA THR A 68 -11.72 4.83 -8.91
C THR A 68 -10.53 4.19 -8.17
N LEU A 69 -10.14 2.96 -8.54
CA LEU A 69 -9.00 2.25 -7.96
C LEU A 69 -7.79 2.15 -8.89
N ARG A 70 -7.76 2.93 -9.97
CA ARG A 70 -6.69 2.93 -11.00
C ARG A 70 -5.28 2.86 -10.42
N VAL A 71 -4.97 3.67 -9.42
CA VAL A 71 -3.63 3.72 -8.79
C VAL A 71 -3.33 2.41 -8.04
N ARG A 72 -4.30 1.87 -7.30
CA ARG A 72 -4.11 0.60 -6.57
C ARG A 72 -3.90 -0.56 -7.56
N LEU A 73 -4.67 -0.59 -8.64
CA LEU A 73 -4.52 -1.60 -9.70
C LEU A 73 -3.16 -1.51 -10.39
N LEU A 74 -2.68 -0.30 -10.68
CA LEU A 74 -1.34 -0.10 -11.24
C LEU A 74 -0.24 -0.52 -10.26
N VAL A 75 -0.38 -0.22 -8.97
CA VAL A 75 0.57 -0.70 -7.94
C VAL A 75 0.59 -2.22 -7.87
N ASP A 76 -0.57 -2.88 -7.90
CA ASP A 76 -0.66 -4.34 -7.90
C ASP A 76 -0.03 -4.93 -9.17
N PHE A 77 -0.22 -4.28 -10.31
CA PHE A 77 0.41 -4.66 -11.57
C PHE A 77 1.93 -4.48 -11.55
N ALA A 78 2.44 -3.37 -11.01
CA ALA A 78 3.87 -3.15 -10.81
C ALA A 78 4.48 -4.21 -9.88
N ASN A 79 3.81 -4.51 -8.77
CA ASN A 79 4.21 -5.57 -7.84
C ASN A 79 4.30 -6.95 -8.49
N PHE A 80 3.41 -7.24 -9.44
CA PHE A 80 3.47 -8.48 -10.20
C PHE A 80 4.76 -8.59 -11.04
N PHE A 81 5.20 -7.51 -11.68
CA PHE A 81 6.48 -7.47 -12.39
C PHE A 81 7.68 -7.51 -11.44
N ALA A 82 7.63 -6.77 -10.32
CA ALA A 82 8.69 -6.76 -9.33
C ALA A 82 8.95 -8.16 -8.75
N ARG A 83 7.90 -8.93 -8.45
CA ARG A 83 8.02 -10.33 -7.97
C ARG A 83 8.65 -11.28 -8.99
N ARG A 84 8.62 -10.95 -10.28
CA ARG A 84 9.30 -11.69 -11.35
C ARG A 84 10.75 -11.23 -11.56
N GLY A 85 11.26 -10.35 -10.70
CA GLY A 85 12.58 -9.73 -10.83
C GLY A 85 12.65 -8.65 -11.90
N ASN A 86 11.51 -8.27 -12.48
CA ASN A 86 11.48 -7.35 -13.61
C ASN A 86 11.31 -5.90 -13.15
N TYR A 87 12.36 -5.36 -12.52
CA TYR A 87 12.33 -4.10 -11.80
C TYR A 87 12.12 -2.88 -12.72
N ALA A 88 12.71 -2.88 -13.92
CA ALA A 88 12.54 -1.78 -14.88
C ALA A 88 11.08 -1.60 -15.34
N GLN A 89 10.35 -2.71 -15.57
CA GLN A 89 8.93 -2.66 -15.90
C GLN A 89 8.12 -2.18 -14.69
N ALA A 90 8.44 -2.67 -13.49
CA ALA A 90 7.76 -2.27 -12.27
C ALA A 90 7.90 -0.76 -12.01
N GLU A 91 9.10 -0.21 -12.16
CA GLU A 91 9.37 1.23 -12.00
C GLU A 91 8.54 2.08 -12.98
N LYS A 92 8.50 1.72 -14.26
CA LYS A 92 7.67 2.41 -15.27
C LYS A 92 6.18 2.40 -14.90
N ILE A 93 5.68 1.30 -14.34
CA ILE A 93 4.26 1.21 -13.92
C ILE A 93 4.02 2.05 -12.66
N TYR A 94 4.96 2.07 -11.72
CA TYR A 94 4.89 2.97 -10.56
C TYR A 94 4.90 4.44 -10.96
N ASP A 95 5.71 4.82 -11.95
CA ASP A 95 5.71 6.18 -12.50
C ASP A 95 4.36 6.50 -13.15
N LEU A 96 3.77 5.57 -13.89
CA LEU A 96 2.43 5.77 -14.44
C LEU A 96 1.38 5.93 -13.33
N ALA A 97 1.50 5.17 -12.24
CA ALA A 97 0.63 5.29 -11.08
C ALA A 97 0.77 6.65 -10.37
N SER A 98 1.99 7.19 -10.26
CA SER A 98 2.25 8.49 -9.64
C SER A 98 1.64 9.65 -10.43
N HIS A 99 1.60 9.54 -11.75
CA HIS A 99 0.99 10.53 -12.65
C HIS A 99 -0.53 10.36 -12.82
N SER A 100 -1.11 9.25 -12.35
CA SER A 100 -2.56 8.96 -12.45
C SER A 100 -3.41 9.64 -11.37
N TRP A 101 -2.93 10.78 -10.84
CA TRP A 101 -3.55 11.57 -9.78
C TRP A 101 -3.93 10.72 -8.56
N PRO A 102 -2.95 10.21 -7.78
CA PRO A 102 -3.20 9.46 -6.55
C PRO A 102 -3.73 10.35 -5.42
N ASP A 103 -4.47 9.74 -4.49
CA ASP A 103 -5.00 10.42 -3.31
C ASP A 103 -3.97 10.19 -2.21
N GLN A 104 -4.15 10.83 -1.06
CA GLN A 104 -3.14 10.73 0.00
C GLN A 104 -2.83 9.27 0.36
N THR A 105 -3.87 8.45 0.58
CA THR A 105 -3.70 7.02 0.89
C THR A 105 -3.03 6.25 -0.24
N SER A 106 -3.48 6.37 -1.49
CA SER A 106 -2.88 5.62 -2.60
C SER A 106 -1.47 6.10 -2.93
N ARG A 107 -1.16 7.38 -2.70
CA ARG A 107 0.20 7.91 -2.80
C ARG A 107 1.12 7.26 -1.77
N LEU A 108 0.70 7.15 -0.51
CA LEU A 108 1.52 6.48 0.50
C LEU A 108 1.68 4.99 0.21
N ILE A 109 0.63 4.32 -0.24
CA ILE A 109 0.71 2.91 -0.69
C ILE A 109 1.72 2.78 -1.83
N LEU A 110 1.66 3.65 -2.84
CA LEU A 110 2.60 3.69 -3.95
C LEU A 110 4.05 3.85 -3.44
N MET A 111 4.29 4.82 -2.57
CA MET A 111 5.61 5.09 -1.99
C MET A 111 6.16 3.90 -1.20
N VAL A 112 5.34 3.21 -0.39
CA VAL A 112 5.76 1.98 0.32
C VAL A 112 6.24 0.93 -0.68
N ASN A 113 5.50 0.71 -1.76
CA ASN A 113 5.84 -0.32 -2.73
C ASN A 113 7.07 0.06 -3.59
N GLN A 114 7.25 1.35 -3.91
CA GLN A 114 8.48 1.85 -4.53
C GLN A 114 9.70 1.69 -3.61
N ALA A 115 9.57 1.99 -2.31
CA ALA A 115 10.65 1.80 -1.35
C ALA A 115 11.02 0.31 -1.20
N ILE A 116 10.03 -0.59 -1.23
CA ILE A 116 10.28 -2.05 -1.25
C ILE A 116 11.04 -2.47 -2.52
N LEU A 117 10.68 -1.91 -3.68
CA LEU A 117 11.38 -2.16 -4.94
C LEU A 117 12.86 -1.74 -4.83
N TRP A 118 13.13 -0.52 -4.35
CA TRP A 118 14.50 -0.04 -4.15
C TRP A 118 15.28 -0.88 -3.13
N LEU A 119 14.62 -1.35 -2.07
CA LEU A 119 15.23 -2.29 -1.13
C LEU A 119 15.60 -3.62 -1.80
N GLN A 120 14.80 -4.12 -2.73
CA GLN A 120 15.11 -5.33 -3.52
C GLN A 120 16.28 -5.10 -4.48
N GLU A 121 16.40 -3.90 -5.03
CA GLU A 121 17.53 -3.46 -5.87
C GLU A 121 18.79 -3.08 -5.08
N ASN A 122 18.77 -3.22 -3.74
CA ASN A 122 19.86 -2.83 -2.84
C ASN A 122 20.20 -1.32 -2.85
N LYS A 123 19.27 -0.48 -3.30
CA LYS A 123 19.30 0.99 -3.19
C LYS A 123 18.85 1.40 -1.77
N LEU A 124 19.72 1.11 -0.79
CA LEU A 124 19.35 1.14 0.63
C LEU A 124 19.04 2.54 1.15
N ASP A 125 19.80 3.56 0.72
CA ASP A 125 19.65 4.92 1.22
C ASP A 125 18.37 5.57 0.71
N GLU A 126 18.05 5.36 -0.56
CA GLU A 126 16.81 5.80 -1.20
C GLU A 126 15.60 5.13 -0.57
N ALA A 127 15.67 3.80 -0.35
CA ALA A 127 14.61 3.06 0.32
C ALA A 127 14.38 3.56 1.76
N ILE A 128 15.46 3.78 2.54
CA ILE A 128 15.37 4.29 3.91
C ILE A 128 14.73 5.69 3.93
N SER A 129 15.17 6.58 3.05
CA SER A 129 14.61 7.93 2.95
C SER A 129 13.11 7.88 2.66
N LEU A 130 12.71 7.08 1.67
CA LEU A 130 11.31 6.99 1.26
C LEU A 130 10.42 6.34 2.32
N PHE A 131 10.91 5.32 3.04
CA PHE A 131 10.16 4.74 4.17
C PHE A 131 9.96 5.75 5.30
N LYS A 132 10.99 6.55 5.64
CA LYS A 132 10.85 7.61 6.64
C LYS A 132 9.82 8.65 6.20
N ASP A 133 9.86 9.06 4.94
CA ASP A 133 8.89 10.01 4.41
C ASP A 133 7.47 9.46 4.50
N VAL A 134 7.26 8.18 4.14
CA VAL A 134 5.97 7.51 4.32
C VAL A 134 5.51 7.53 5.77
N LEU A 135 6.37 7.11 6.71
CA LEU A 135 6.02 6.99 8.13
C LEU A 135 5.74 8.35 8.78
N ASN A 136 6.44 9.41 8.35
CA ASN A 136 6.15 10.78 8.78
C ASN A 136 4.72 11.22 8.39
N HIS A 137 4.22 10.76 7.24
CA HIS A 137 2.85 11.04 6.79
C HIS A 137 1.83 10.03 7.33
N ALA A 138 2.25 8.81 7.69
CA ALA A 138 1.38 7.77 8.26
C ALA A 138 0.75 8.23 9.59
N ASN A 139 1.49 8.99 10.40
CA ASN A 139 1.02 9.59 11.66
C ASN A 139 -0.21 10.50 11.51
N GLN A 140 -0.58 10.87 10.28
CA GLN A 140 -1.78 11.64 9.97
C GLN A 140 -3.02 10.75 9.72
N GLY A 141 -2.92 9.43 9.95
CA GLY A 141 -4.02 8.47 9.78
C GLY A 141 -4.33 8.10 8.33
N ALA A 142 -3.46 8.47 7.39
CA ALA A 142 -3.70 8.25 5.96
C ALA A 142 -3.24 6.87 5.47
N LEU A 143 -2.40 6.16 6.24
CA LEU A 143 -1.83 4.86 5.89
C LEU A 143 -2.51 3.75 6.70
N GLY A 144 -3.03 2.73 6.02
CA GLY A 144 -3.62 1.59 6.72
C GLY A 144 -2.58 0.77 7.47
N VAL A 145 -2.97 0.15 8.59
CA VAL A 145 -2.08 -0.57 9.53
C VAL A 145 -1.20 -1.63 8.87
N LYS A 146 -1.71 -2.28 7.82
CA LYS A 146 -0.95 -3.26 7.05
C LYS A 146 0.27 -2.63 6.36
N TYR A 147 0.09 -1.46 5.74
CA TYR A 147 1.15 -0.79 5.01
C TYR A 147 2.11 -0.08 5.96
N GLU A 148 1.62 0.43 7.09
CA GLU A 148 2.46 1.00 8.14
C GLU A 148 3.38 -0.06 8.76
N ALA A 149 2.82 -1.21 9.16
CA ALA A 149 3.62 -2.34 9.65
C ALA A 149 4.62 -2.85 8.59
N ALA A 150 4.21 -2.86 7.31
CA ALA A 150 5.12 -3.21 6.21
C ALA A 150 6.25 -2.19 6.04
N ALA A 151 5.98 -0.89 6.19
CA ALA A 151 6.98 0.16 6.09
C ALA A 151 8.01 0.05 7.21
N HIS A 152 7.56 -0.06 8.47
CA HIS A 152 8.44 -0.31 9.62
C HIS A 152 9.28 -1.59 9.43
N PHE A 153 8.66 -2.70 9.04
CA PHE A 153 9.38 -3.96 8.85
C PHE A 153 10.48 -3.84 7.79
N ASN A 154 10.17 -3.26 6.63
CA ASN A 154 11.13 -3.13 5.54
C ASN A 154 12.21 -2.08 5.84
N LEU A 155 11.88 -1.01 6.57
CA LEU A 155 12.86 -0.05 7.08
C LEU A 155 13.84 -0.72 8.06
N GLY A 156 13.34 -1.56 8.97
CA GLY A 156 14.18 -2.37 9.84
C GLY A 156 15.10 -3.31 9.06
N VAL A 157 14.60 -3.96 8.01
CA VAL A 157 15.42 -4.78 7.09
C VAL A 157 16.48 -3.94 6.38
N ALA A 158 16.15 -2.73 5.92
CA ALA A 158 17.10 -1.83 5.29
C ALA A 158 18.23 -1.43 6.26
N TYR A 159 17.88 -1.12 7.52
CA TYR A 159 18.86 -0.84 8.57
C TYR A 159 19.75 -2.03 8.90
N LEU A 160 19.21 -3.25 8.96
CA LEU A 160 20.01 -4.47 9.11
C LEU A 160 21.04 -4.61 7.99
N ARG A 161 20.64 -4.38 6.73
CA ARG A 161 21.55 -4.45 5.58
C ARG A 161 22.65 -3.38 5.64
N LYS A 162 22.38 -2.25 6.30
CA LYS A 162 23.39 -1.22 6.62
C LYS A 162 24.18 -1.48 7.91
N ASN A 163 24.04 -2.66 8.53
CA ASN A 163 24.64 -3.00 9.83
C ASN A 163 24.23 -2.06 10.99
N ASN A 164 23.10 -1.38 10.87
CA ASN A 164 22.56 -0.51 11.91
C ASN A 164 21.54 -1.27 12.77
N ASN A 165 22.04 -2.16 13.64
CA ASN A 165 21.20 -3.04 14.47
C ASN A 165 20.30 -2.27 15.44
N SER A 166 20.75 -1.13 15.96
CA SER A 166 19.99 -0.33 16.91
C SER A 166 18.74 0.26 16.25
N MET A 167 18.89 0.91 15.09
CA MET A 167 17.74 1.42 14.33
C MET A 167 16.85 0.29 13.83
N ALA A 168 17.43 -0.84 13.38
CA ALA A 168 16.64 -1.99 12.98
C ALA A 168 15.74 -2.52 14.11
N THR A 169 16.28 -2.58 15.34
CA THR A 169 15.54 -3.01 16.54
C THR A 169 14.36 -2.09 16.82
N VAL A 170 14.57 -0.77 16.75
CA VAL A 170 13.50 0.22 16.93
C VAL A 170 12.37 -0.03 15.94
N GLU A 171 12.69 -0.17 14.65
CA GLU A 171 11.69 -0.35 13.61
C GLU A 171 10.95 -1.69 13.73
N PHE A 172 11.63 -2.77 14.11
CA PHE A 172 10.97 -4.06 14.35
C PHE A 172 10.05 -4.02 15.56
N ASN A 173 10.39 -3.31 16.62
CA ASN A 173 9.48 -3.09 17.74
C ASN A 173 8.24 -2.31 17.31
N SER A 174 8.41 -1.26 16.49
CA SER A 174 7.27 -0.51 15.93
C SER A 174 6.30 -1.40 15.15
N VAL A 175 6.78 -2.44 14.44
CA VAL A 175 5.90 -3.43 13.78
C VAL A 175 4.98 -4.15 14.78
N ILE A 176 5.52 -4.51 15.95
CA ILE A 176 4.78 -5.18 17.02
C ILE A 176 3.70 -4.24 17.55
N ASP A 177 4.02 -2.97 17.74
CA ASP A 177 3.09 -1.97 18.25
C ASP A 177 1.99 -1.62 17.25
N THR A 178 2.33 -1.47 15.96
CA THR A 178 1.38 -1.12 14.90
C THR A 178 0.38 -2.24 14.62
N TRP A 179 0.82 -3.50 14.50
CA TRP A 179 -0.07 -4.60 14.13
C TRP A 179 0.30 -5.96 14.78
N PRO A 180 0.06 -6.13 16.10
CA PRO A 180 0.58 -7.25 16.91
C PRO A 180 0.25 -8.67 16.43
N ALA A 181 -0.87 -8.85 15.73
CA ALA A 181 -1.36 -10.15 15.27
C ALA A 181 -1.13 -10.37 13.76
N SER A 182 0.03 -9.94 13.25
CA SER A 182 0.35 -9.99 11.83
C SER A 182 1.54 -10.88 11.50
N LEU A 183 1.63 -11.33 10.24
CA LEU A 183 2.81 -12.00 9.73
C LEU A 183 4.06 -11.11 9.81
N TYR A 184 3.90 -9.78 9.75
CA TYR A 184 5.01 -8.85 9.92
C TYR A 184 5.56 -8.90 11.35
N THR A 185 4.70 -8.95 12.36
CA THR A 185 5.11 -9.09 13.77
C THR A 185 5.86 -10.38 14.01
N GLN A 186 5.38 -11.51 13.49
CA GLN A 186 6.10 -12.78 13.60
C GLN A 186 7.51 -12.70 13.00
N ARG A 187 7.64 -12.08 11.81
CA ARG A 187 8.94 -11.90 11.16
C ARG A 187 9.84 -10.90 11.90
N ALA A 188 9.26 -9.83 12.45
CA ALA A 188 9.98 -8.84 13.24
C ALA A 188 10.54 -9.47 14.53
N GLN A 189 9.73 -10.26 15.24
CA GLN A 189 10.15 -11.02 16.42
C GLN A 189 11.32 -11.97 16.10
N GLN A 190 11.23 -12.74 15.01
CA GLN A 190 12.33 -13.60 14.56
C GLN A 190 13.60 -12.81 14.25
N ALA A 191 13.50 -11.61 13.65
CA ALA A 191 14.64 -10.76 13.37
C ALA A 191 15.28 -10.22 14.67
N LEU A 192 14.46 -9.80 15.63
CA LEU A 192 14.90 -9.33 16.95
C LEU A 192 15.59 -10.42 17.75
N GLU A 193 15.07 -11.65 17.74
CA GLU A 193 15.72 -12.80 18.39
C GLU A 193 17.11 -13.06 17.81
N ARG A 194 17.25 -13.03 16.48
CA ARG A 194 18.55 -13.20 15.80
C ARG A 194 19.54 -12.11 16.17
N LEU A 195 19.10 -10.86 16.27
CA LEU A 195 19.93 -9.75 16.73
C LEU A 195 20.41 -9.96 18.16
N ARG A 196 19.51 -10.32 19.07
CA ARG A 196 19.85 -10.61 20.48
C ARG A 196 20.86 -11.74 20.61
N HIS A 197 20.71 -12.80 19.83
CA HIS A 197 21.68 -13.91 19.84
C HIS A 197 23.04 -13.50 19.28
N LYS A 198 23.10 -12.62 18.28
CA LYS A 198 24.36 -12.09 17.74
C LYS A 198 25.08 -11.21 18.76
N ASP A 199 24.34 -10.37 19.49
CA ASP A 199 24.91 -9.49 20.51
C ASP A 199 25.37 -10.27 21.77
N ASN A 200 24.74 -11.41 22.06
CA ASN A 200 25.07 -12.27 23.19
C ASN A 200 26.09 -13.38 22.86
N ALA A 201 26.51 -13.53 21.59
CA ALA A 201 27.52 -14.52 21.22
C ALA A 201 28.92 -14.04 21.68
N PRO A 202 29.70 -14.85 22.41
CA PRO A 202 31.04 -14.45 22.85
C PRO A 202 31.90 -14.13 21.63
N ALA A 203 32.59 -12.98 21.67
CA ALA A 203 33.56 -12.59 20.65
C ALA A 203 34.53 -13.75 20.46
N GLN A 204 34.53 -14.37 19.26
CA GLN A 204 35.46 -15.43 18.93
C GLN A 204 36.88 -14.92 19.20
N GLU A 205 37.55 -15.50 20.19
CA GLU A 205 38.96 -15.32 20.45
C GLU A 205 39.70 -15.50 19.12
N LYS A 206 40.28 -14.42 18.61
CA LYS A 206 41.28 -14.53 17.54
C LYS A 206 42.36 -15.49 18.06
N PRO A 207 42.72 -16.55 17.31
CA PRO A 207 43.91 -17.32 17.64
C PRO A 207 45.08 -16.33 17.61
N ALA A 208 45.81 -16.25 18.72
CA ALA A 208 47.09 -15.57 18.74
C ALA A 208 48.05 -16.42 17.90
N GLU A 209 48.43 -15.90 16.72
CA GLU A 209 49.64 -16.29 16.00
C GLU A 209 50.70 -15.21 16.16
#